data_AF-A0A3M6V8Y5-F1
#
_entry.id   AF-A0A3M6V8Y5-F1
#
_cell.length_a   1.000
_cell.length_b   1.000
_cell.length_c   1.000
_cell.angle_alpha   90.00
_cell.angle_beta   90.00
_cell.angle_gamma   90.00
#
_symmetry.space_group_name_H-M   'P 1'
#
loop_
_entity.id
_entity.type
_entity.pdbx_description
1 polymer ?
#
loop_
_entity_poly.entity_id
_entity_poly.type
_entity_poly.pdbx_seq_one_letter_code
_entity_poly.pdbx_strand_id
1 'polypeptide(L)'
;MHVKRSMPKADRRRLIASDSMSDFNMVAPEDFSDDNRLSSSLAMRKKKHKNETSAPAKNKQENGRHEASEPSFEASEPLFEASEPLFEDAHQVELQLLAIETRRLDFEVAQWKQQQMLRREALQLKREEIKLKEVTTKQQQHTHIMELKTGILQALDQVGQPPAPARKYLALLEG
;
A
#
# COMPACT_ATOMS: atom_id res chain seq x y z
N MET A 1 -10.20 45.62 23.79
CA MET A 1 -10.58 44.46 24.61
C MET A 1 -10.18 43.18 23.88
N HIS A 2 -9.09 42.52 24.30
CA HIS A 2 -8.64 41.26 23.69
C HIS A 2 -9.09 40.08 24.53
N VAL A 3 -10.02 39.28 24.00
CA VAL A 3 -10.48 38.05 24.65
C VAL A 3 -9.58 36.91 24.19
N LYS A 4 -8.65 36.48 25.05
CA LYS A 4 -7.88 35.24 24.86
C LYS A 4 -8.81 34.06 25.13
N ARG A 5 -9.27 33.38 24.07
CA ARG A 5 -9.96 32.08 24.19
C ARG A 5 -8.93 31.02 24.56
N SER A 6 -8.93 30.62 25.83
CA SER A 6 -8.21 29.46 26.34
C SER A 6 -8.92 28.19 25.88
N MET A 7 -8.22 27.30 25.19
CA MET A 7 -8.71 25.97 24.80
C MET A 7 -8.82 25.05 26.05
N PRO A 8 -9.90 24.27 26.20
CA PRO A 8 -10.13 23.42 27.36
C PRO A 8 -9.18 22.21 27.43
N LYS A 9 -8.76 21.85 28.65
CA LYS A 9 -7.75 20.81 29.01
C LYS A 9 -8.06 19.37 28.59
N ALA A 10 -9.19 19.10 27.93
CA ALA A 10 -9.64 17.74 27.61
C ALA A 10 -8.86 17.08 26.46
N ASP A 11 -8.28 17.86 25.54
CA ASP A 11 -7.56 17.31 24.36
C ASP A 11 -6.12 16.88 24.63
N ARG A 12 -5.57 17.13 25.82
CA ARG A 12 -4.14 16.88 26.11
C ARG A 12 -3.83 15.43 26.51
N ARG A 13 -4.84 14.57 26.68
CA ARG A 13 -4.67 13.21 27.24
C ARG A 13 -4.58 12.08 26.22
N ARG A 14 -4.62 12.34 24.91
CA ARG A 14 -4.51 11.30 23.87
C ARG A 14 -3.12 11.16 23.21
N LEU A 15 -2.10 11.86 23.72
CA LEU A 15 -0.77 11.89 23.10
C LEU A 15 0.34 11.16 23.88
N ILE A 16 0.02 10.39 24.93
CA ILE A 16 1.06 9.76 25.80
C ILE A 16 0.79 8.26 26.04
N ALA A 17 0.27 7.55 25.04
CA ALA A 17 0.24 6.09 25.11
C ALA A 17 0.44 5.53 23.70
N SER A 18 1.68 5.09 23.43
CA SER A 18 2.06 3.95 22.59
C SER A 18 3.49 4.11 22.03
N ASP A 19 4.43 4.56 22.88
CA ASP A 19 5.83 4.13 22.77
C ASP A 19 6.03 3.02 23.79
N SER A 20 6.11 1.77 23.33
CA SER A 20 6.64 0.65 24.12
C SER A 20 7.30 -0.34 23.18
N MET A 21 8.58 -0.58 23.46
CA MET A 21 9.58 -1.24 22.62
C MET A 21 9.42 -2.76 22.61
N SER A 22 9.89 -3.41 21.54
CA SER A 22 10.47 -4.74 21.65
C SER A 22 11.47 -4.97 20.51
N ASP A 23 12.75 -4.89 20.88
CA ASP A 23 13.90 -5.45 20.16
C ASP A 23 13.65 -6.91 19.80
N PHE A 24 13.83 -7.27 18.52
CA PHE A 24 14.46 -8.55 18.19
C PHE A 24 15.43 -8.34 17.02
N ASN A 25 16.68 -8.45 17.41
CA ASN A 25 17.88 -8.43 16.61
C ASN A 25 18.05 -9.81 15.96
N MET A 26 18.07 -9.92 14.63
CA MET A 26 18.75 -11.01 13.94
C MET A 26 19.52 -10.46 12.74
N VAL A 27 20.81 -10.74 12.80
CA VAL A 27 21.87 -10.40 11.85
C VAL A 27 21.71 -11.19 10.54
N ALA A 28 22.12 -10.52 9.46
CA ALA A 28 22.08 -10.89 8.04
C ALA A 28 22.94 -12.14 7.67
N PRO A 29 22.98 -12.57 6.38
CA PRO A 29 23.82 -11.86 5.40
C PRO A 29 23.23 -11.73 3.98
N GLU A 30 23.61 -10.61 3.34
CA GLU A 30 24.01 -10.42 1.94
C GLU A 30 23.45 -11.35 0.86
N ASP A 31 22.79 -10.77 -0.15
CA ASP A 31 23.26 -11.00 -1.52
C ASP A 31 22.86 -9.84 -2.46
N PHE A 32 23.87 -9.33 -3.16
CA PHE A 32 23.80 -8.28 -4.16
C PHE A 32 23.07 -8.79 -5.42
N SER A 33 22.13 -8.02 -5.97
CA SER A 33 21.95 -8.01 -7.43
C SER A 33 21.18 -6.76 -7.87
N ASP A 34 21.93 -5.70 -8.17
CA ASP A 34 21.55 -4.76 -9.21
C ASP A 34 21.64 -5.48 -10.57
N ASP A 35 20.54 -5.54 -11.32
CA ASP A 35 20.59 -5.45 -12.78
C ASP A 35 19.19 -5.35 -13.42
N ASN A 36 18.84 -4.10 -13.72
CA ASN A 36 18.47 -3.66 -15.06
C ASN A 36 18.15 -4.76 -16.10
N ARG A 37 16.86 -4.97 -16.42
CA ARG A 37 16.43 -5.40 -17.77
C ARG A 37 14.97 -5.05 -18.03
N LEU A 38 14.79 -3.98 -18.81
CA LEU A 38 13.64 -3.82 -19.69
C LEU A 38 13.51 -5.07 -20.57
N SER A 39 12.31 -5.65 -20.68
CA SER A 39 11.64 -5.98 -21.96
C SER A 39 10.62 -7.11 -21.83
N SER A 40 9.46 -6.85 -22.43
CA SER A 40 8.76 -7.76 -23.35
C SER A 40 7.78 -8.81 -22.82
N SER A 41 6.55 -8.60 -23.28
CA SER A 41 5.62 -9.54 -23.94
C SER A 41 4.82 -10.55 -23.12
N LEU A 42 3.50 -10.30 -23.12
CA LEU A 42 2.53 -11.08 -23.91
C LEU A 42 2.64 -12.61 -23.78
N ALA A 43 1.83 -13.21 -22.90
CA ALA A 43 1.37 -14.58 -23.09
C ALA A 43 0.05 -14.82 -22.36
N MET A 44 -1.05 -14.67 -23.11
CA MET A 44 -2.33 -15.31 -22.86
C MET A 44 -2.14 -16.82 -22.64
N ARG A 45 -2.65 -17.40 -21.55
CA ARG A 45 -2.91 -18.85 -21.47
C ARG A 45 -4.24 -19.17 -20.80
N LYS A 46 -5.25 -19.40 -21.66
CA LYS A 46 -6.44 -20.22 -21.40
C LYS A 46 -6.00 -21.63 -21.01
N LYS A 47 -6.66 -22.24 -20.01
CA LYS A 47 -6.65 -23.70 -19.82
C LYS A 47 -8.10 -24.20 -19.81
N LYS A 48 -8.43 -25.01 -20.81
CA LYS A 48 -9.69 -25.75 -20.96
C LYS A 48 -9.32 -27.24 -21.10
N HIS A 49 -10.04 -28.08 -20.35
CA HIS A 49 -10.29 -29.52 -20.43
C HIS A 49 -9.15 -30.53 -20.63
N LYS A 50 -9.19 -31.58 -19.80
CA LYS A 50 -8.92 -32.96 -20.25
C LYS A 50 -9.85 -33.94 -19.51
N ASN A 51 -10.80 -34.51 -20.26
CA ASN A 51 -11.56 -35.72 -19.94
C ASN A 51 -10.77 -36.91 -20.52
N GLU A 52 -10.57 -37.97 -19.75
CA GLU A 52 -10.27 -39.34 -20.21
C GLU A 52 -11.14 -40.26 -19.33
N THR A 53 -12.31 -40.71 -19.80
CA THR A 53 -12.57 -41.96 -20.53
C THR A 53 -12.23 -43.23 -19.74
N SER A 54 -13.25 -43.83 -19.12
CA SER A 54 -13.29 -45.29 -18.94
C SER A 54 -14.71 -45.80 -19.21
N ALA A 55 -14.79 -46.85 -20.01
CA ALA A 55 -15.96 -47.64 -20.37
C ALA A 55 -15.49 -49.10 -20.50
N PRO A 56 -16.36 -50.09 -20.78
CA PRO A 56 -17.54 -50.51 -20.03
C PRO A 56 -17.44 -52.00 -19.65
N ALA A 57 -17.98 -52.43 -18.51
CA ALA A 57 -18.09 -53.85 -18.17
C ALA A 57 -19.47 -54.40 -18.56
N LYS A 58 -19.49 -55.25 -19.59
CA LYS A 58 -20.61 -56.09 -19.99
C LYS A 58 -20.72 -57.28 -19.03
N ASN A 59 -21.91 -57.56 -18.49
CA ASN A 59 -22.26 -58.90 -18.04
C ASN A 59 -23.63 -59.28 -18.61
N LYS A 60 -23.63 -60.40 -19.34
CA LYS A 60 -24.78 -61.13 -19.88
C LYS A 60 -25.15 -62.23 -18.89
N GLN A 61 -26.44 -62.37 -18.58
CA GLN A 61 -27.15 -63.63 -18.28
C GLN A 61 -28.66 -63.27 -18.21
N GLU A 62 -29.42 -63.44 -19.29
CA GLU A 62 -30.20 -64.62 -19.71
C GLU A 62 -31.37 -65.04 -18.79
N ASN A 63 -32.56 -64.93 -19.40
CA ASN A 63 -33.76 -65.77 -19.34
C ASN A 63 -34.74 -65.70 -18.16
N GLY A 64 -35.99 -65.35 -18.51
CA GLY A 64 -37.18 -65.57 -17.70
C GLY A 64 -38.43 -64.92 -18.32
N ARG A 65 -39.09 -65.65 -19.21
CA ARG A 65 -40.36 -65.33 -19.91
C ARG A 65 -41.54 -65.27 -18.93
N HIS A 66 -42.58 -64.50 -19.27
CA HIS A 66 -44.05 -64.62 -18.96
C HIS A 66 -44.62 -63.20 -18.76
N GLU A 67 -45.19 -62.60 -19.81
CA GLU A 67 -46.62 -62.59 -20.16
C GLU A 67 -47.52 -61.77 -19.20
N ALA A 68 -48.02 -60.68 -19.78
CA ALA A 68 -49.37 -60.11 -19.67
C ALA A 68 -50.04 -60.02 -18.29
N SER A 69 -50.19 -58.78 -17.81
CA SER A 69 -51.45 -58.31 -17.21
C SER A 69 -51.37 -56.81 -16.94
N GLU A 70 -52.13 -56.00 -17.68
CA GLU A 70 -52.71 -54.76 -17.14
C GLU A 70 -53.69 -55.14 -16.03
N PRO A 71 -53.89 -54.29 -15.01
CA PRO A 71 -55.04 -53.40 -15.10
C PRO A 71 -54.80 -51.98 -14.53
N SER A 72 -55.55 -51.06 -15.14
CA SER A 72 -56.00 -49.75 -14.67
C SER A 72 -55.95 -49.50 -13.15
N PHE A 73 -55.37 -48.38 -12.75
CA PHE A 73 -55.92 -47.57 -11.66
C PHE A 73 -55.57 -46.09 -11.87
N GLU A 74 -56.62 -45.29 -12.11
CA GLU A 74 -56.59 -43.84 -11.93
C GLU A 74 -56.18 -43.56 -10.48
N ALA A 75 -55.02 -42.94 -10.31
CA ALA A 75 -54.68 -42.27 -9.08
C ALA A 75 -54.12 -40.91 -9.48
N SER A 76 -54.99 -39.92 -9.37
CA SER A 76 -54.69 -38.50 -9.47
C SER A 76 -53.39 -38.19 -8.75
N GLU A 77 -52.33 -37.90 -9.51
CA GLU A 77 -51.16 -37.24 -8.93
C GLU A 77 -51.65 -35.91 -8.36
N PRO A 78 -51.47 -35.63 -7.06
CA PRO A 78 -51.65 -34.28 -6.59
C PRO A 78 -50.57 -33.46 -7.29
N LEU A 79 -51.04 -32.62 -8.21
CA LEU A 79 -50.39 -31.42 -8.74
C LEU A 79 -49.47 -30.88 -7.64
N PHE A 80 -48.17 -31.17 -7.75
CA PHE A 80 -47.16 -30.59 -6.89
C PHE A 80 -47.14 -29.11 -7.25
N GLU A 81 -47.99 -28.34 -6.57
CA GLU A 81 -48.08 -26.90 -6.70
C GLU A 81 -46.74 -26.37 -6.18
N ALA A 82 -45.82 -26.20 -7.14
CA ALA A 82 -44.48 -25.69 -6.97
C ALA A 82 -44.56 -24.30 -6.34
N SER A 83 -44.62 -24.29 -5.02
CA SER A 83 -44.61 -23.11 -4.18
C SER A 83 -43.17 -22.77 -3.83
N GLU A 84 -42.31 -22.64 -4.85
CA GLU A 84 -40.95 -22.10 -4.66
C GLU A 84 -40.46 -21.19 -5.81
N PRO A 85 -41.16 -20.10 -6.18
CA PRO A 85 -40.48 -18.96 -6.80
C PRO A 85 -39.96 -17.95 -5.76
N LEU A 86 -40.43 -18.00 -4.51
CA LEU A 86 -40.16 -16.94 -3.53
C LEU A 86 -38.75 -17.00 -2.90
N PHE A 87 -38.15 -18.18 -2.79
CA PHE A 87 -36.83 -18.37 -2.18
C PHE A 87 -35.67 -17.98 -3.11
N GLU A 88 -35.82 -18.20 -4.42
CA GLU A 88 -34.80 -17.84 -5.42
C GLU A 88 -34.65 -16.32 -5.55
N ASP A 89 -35.78 -15.58 -5.51
CA ASP A 89 -35.78 -14.12 -5.57
C ASP A 89 -35.11 -13.49 -4.34
N ALA A 90 -35.38 -14.01 -3.13
CA ALA A 90 -34.76 -13.52 -1.90
C ALA A 90 -33.25 -13.74 -1.90
N HIS A 91 -32.79 -14.93 -2.28
CA HIS A 91 -31.37 -15.25 -2.41
C HIS A 91 -30.69 -14.39 -3.48
N GLN A 92 -31.35 -14.14 -4.61
CA GLN A 92 -30.83 -13.27 -5.66
C GLN A 92 -30.67 -11.82 -5.18
N VAL A 93 -31.61 -11.31 -4.38
CA VAL A 93 -31.50 -9.98 -3.75
C VAL A 93 -30.33 -9.92 -2.77
N GLU A 94 -30.15 -10.95 -1.94
CA GLU A 94 -29.01 -11.03 -1.01
C GLU A 94 -27.66 -11.02 -1.75
N LEU A 95 -27.55 -11.77 -2.84
CA LEU A 95 -26.36 -11.76 -3.68
C LEU A 95 -26.09 -10.39 -4.32
N GLN A 96 -27.14 -9.68 -4.76
CA GLN A 96 -26.98 -8.33 -5.30
C GLN A 96 -26.53 -7.35 -4.22
N LEU A 97 -27.09 -7.44 -3.00
CA LEU A 97 -26.69 -6.62 -1.87
C LEU A 97 -25.22 -6.88 -1.50
N LEU A 98 -24.81 -8.14 -1.46
CA LEU A 98 -23.42 -8.53 -1.21
C LEU A 98 -22.48 -8.00 -2.31
N ALA A 99 -22.90 -8.05 -3.57
CA ALA A 99 -22.12 -7.52 -4.69
C ALA A 99 -21.97 -5.99 -4.60
N ILE A 100 -23.00 -5.28 -4.17
CA ILE A 100 -22.95 -3.82 -3.94
C ILE A 100 -22.00 -3.50 -2.77
N GLU A 101 -22.12 -4.21 -1.65
CA GLU A 101 -21.27 -3.98 -0.48
C GLU A 101 -19.81 -4.31 -0.78
N THR A 102 -19.54 -5.39 -1.51
CA THR A 102 -18.18 -5.73 -1.95
C THR A 102 -17.58 -4.61 -2.79
N ARG A 103 -18.33 -4.08 -3.77
CA ARG A 103 -17.86 -2.95 -4.60
C ARG A 103 -17.62 -1.68 -3.78
N ARG A 104 -18.47 -1.42 -2.79
CA ARG A 104 -18.30 -0.29 -1.87
C ARG A 104 -17.03 -0.44 -1.06
N LEU A 105 -16.79 -1.62 -0.48
CA LEU A 105 -15.57 -1.91 0.29
C LEU A 105 -14.32 -1.81 -0.59
N ASP A 106 -14.37 -2.32 -1.82
CA ASP A 106 -13.27 -2.18 -2.79
C ASP A 106 -12.94 -0.71 -3.07
N PHE A 107 -13.97 0.13 -3.20
CA PHE A 107 -13.79 1.57 -3.37
C PHE A 107 -13.17 2.23 -2.13
N GLU A 108 -13.66 1.91 -0.94
CA GLU A 108 -13.11 2.44 0.32
C GLU A 108 -11.64 2.02 0.50
N VAL A 109 -11.30 0.77 0.19
CA VAL A 109 -9.92 0.26 0.21
C VAL A 109 -9.04 0.97 -0.82
N ALA A 110 -9.55 1.20 -2.04
CA ALA A 110 -8.82 1.93 -3.07
C ALA A 110 -8.54 3.38 -2.64
N GLN A 111 -9.52 4.07 -2.07
CA GLN A 111 -9.35 5.42 -1.52
C GLN A 111 -8.32 5.44 -0.39
N TRP A 112 -8.38 4.48 0.53
CA TRP A 112 -7.42 4.41 1.63
C TRP A 112 -6.00 4.17 1.12
N LYS A 113 -5.82 3.26 0.15
CA LYS A 113 -4.52 3.00 -0.50
C LYS A 113 -3.98 4.25 -1.18
N GLN A 114 -4.83 4.98 -1.92
CA GLN A 114 -4.45 6.25 -2.54
C GLN A 114 -4.02 7.28 -1.49
N GLN A 115 -4.75 7.40 -0.39
CA GLN A 115 -4.39 8.31 0.69
C GLN A 115 -3.04 7.93 1.35
N GLN A 116 -2.77 6.64 1.53
CA GLN A 116 -1.48 6.17 2.05
C GLN A 116 -0.32 6.47 1.08
N MET A 117 -0.54 6.27 -0.22
CA MET A 117 0.44 6.64 -1.25
C MET A 117 0.78 8.13 -1.17
N LEU A 118 -0.24 9.00 -1.19
CA LEU A 118 -0.05 10.46 -1.12
C LEU A 118 0.67 10.89 0.17
N ARG A 119 0.37 10.24 1.32
CA ARG A 119 1.09 10.50 2.58
C ARG A 119 2.58 10.15 2.48
N ARG A 120 2.91 9.01 1.86
CA ARG A 120 4.31 8.59 1.69
C ARG A 120 5.06 9.54 0.76
N GLU A 121 4.46 9.92 -0.36
CA GLU A 121 5.03 10.90 -1.30
C GLU A 121 5.24 12.26 -0.62
N ALA A 122 4.25 12.75 0.13
CA ALA A 122 4.38 14.01 0.86
C ALA A 122 5.52 13.97 1.89
N LEU A 123 5.67 12.86 2.62
CA LEU A 123 6.78 12.67 3.56
C LEU A 123 8.14 12.60 2.84
N GLN A 124 8.18 11.97 1.67
CA GLN A 124 9.40 11.90 0.86
C GLN A 124 9.82 13.28 0.34
N LEU A 125 8.88 14.06 -0.20
CA LEU A 125 9.13 15.44 -0.60
C LEU A 125 9.60 16.30 0.57
N LYS A 126 9.06 16.11 1.78
CA LYS A 126 9.52 16.81 2.98
C LYS A 126 10.95 16.45 3.37
N ARG A 127 11.35 15.19 3.22
CA ARG A 127 12.74 14.77 3.45
C ARG A 127 13.69 15.40 2.45
N GLU A 128 13.31 15.42 1.17
CA GLU A 128 14.09 16.06 0.11
C GLU A 128 14.20 17.57 0.32
N GLU A 129 13.11 18.23 0.72
CA GLU A 129 13.09 19.66 1.08
C GLU A 129 14.06 19.97 2.22
N ILE A 130 14.04 19.17 3.30
CA ILE A 130 14.97 19.32 4.43
C ILE A 130 16.42 19.14 3.97
N LYS A 131 16.70 18.10 3.19
CA LYS A 131 18.05 17.83 2.67
C LYS A 131 18.57 18.99 1.81
N LEU A 132 17.74 19.53 0.93
CA LEU A 132 18.11 20.68 0.10
C LEU A 132 18.35 21.94 0.94
N LYS A 133 17.50 22.18 1.96
CA LYS A 133 17.70 23.28 2.90
C LYS A 133 19.00 23.14 3.67
N GLU A 134 19.34 21.95 4.16
CA GLU A 134 20.61 21.68 4.85
C GLU A 134 21.84 21.92 3.97
N VAL A 135 21.79 21.46 2.71
CA VAL A 135 22.88 21.72 1.75
C VAL A 135 23.01 23.21 1.48
N THR A 136 21.88 23.89 1.27
CA THR A 136 21.86 25.33 0.97
C THR A 136 22.37 26.15 2.17
N THR A 137 21.98 25.82 3.40
CA THR A 137 22.44 26.54 4.59
C THR A 137 23.93 26.31 4.83
N LYS A 138 24.43 25.07 4.66
CA LYS A 138 25.87 24.78 4.72
C LYS A 138 26.65 25.57 3.66
N GLN A 139 26.12 25.62 2.43
CA GLN A 139 26.72 26.41 1.36
C GLN A 139 26.73 27.90 1.69
N GLN A 140 25.62 28.45 2.18
CA GLN A 140 25.53 29.86 2.60
C GLN A 140 26.52 30.19 3.72
N GLN A 141 26.64 29.31 4.72
CA GLN A 141 27.64 29.45 5.79
C GLN A 141 29.06 29.47 5.22
N HIS A 142 29.38 28.55 4.32
CA HIS A 142 30.69 28.49 3.66
C HIS A 142 30.97 29.77 2.86
N THR A 143 30.02 30.24 2.06
CA THR A 143 30.15 31.48 1.30
C THR A 143 30.35 32.68 2.22
N HIS A 144 29.59 32.79 3.31
CA HIS A 144 29.72 33.89 4.26
C HIS A 144 31.09 33.89 4.95
N ILE A 145 31.59 32.71 5.34
CA ILE A 145 32.95 32.57 5.89
C ILE A 145 33.97 33.05 4.84
N MET A 146 33.84 32.63 3.58
CA MET A 146 34.75 33.05 2.51
C MET A 146 34.71 34.57 2.28
N GLU A 147 33.53 35.18 2.26
CA GLU A 147 33.36 36.63 2.16
C GLU A 147 34.06 37.35 3.31
N LEU A 148 33.87 36.90 4.56
CA LEU A 148 34.55 37.45 5.74
C LEU A 148 36.07 37.30 5.63
N LYS A 149 36.58 36.13 5.22
CA LYS A 149 38.01 35.90 5.01
C LYS A 149 38.57 36.90 3.99
N THR A 150 37.89 37.09 2.86
CA THR A 150 38.32 38.05 1.82
C THR A 150 38.26 39.49 2.32
N GLY A 151 37.22 39.88 3.06
CA GLY A 151 37.07 41.22 3.63
C GLY A 151 38.17 41.54 4.66
N ILE A 152 38.53 40.59 5.52
CA ILE A 152 39.64 40.75 6.47
C ILE A 152 40.97 40.94 5.73
N LEU A 153 41.24 40.11 4.72
CA LEU A 153 42.47 40.20 3.93
C LEU A 153 42.55 41.56 3.20
N GLN A 154 41.46 41.99 2.57
CA GLN A 154 41.39 43.27 1.88
C GLN A 154 41.58 44.46 2.83
N ALA A 155 40.97 44.42 4.02
CA ALA A 155 41.12 45.47 5.02
C ALA A 155 42.57 45.56 5.55
N LEU A 156 43.22 44.42 5.78
CA LEU A 156 44.62 44.39 6.24
C LEU A 156 45.59 44.89 5.17
N ASP A 157 45.34 44.56 3.91
CA ASP A 157 46.10 45.07 2.75
C ASP A 157 45.97 46.60 2.64
N GLN A 158 44.76 47.14 2.79
CA GLN A 158 44.52 48.59 2.79
C GLN A 158 45.25 49.34 3.93
N VAL A 159 45.40 48.72 5.10
CA VAL A 159 46.10 49.31 6.26
C VAL A 159 47.61 49.05 6.20
N GLY A 160 48.10 48.29 5.21
CA GLY A 160 49.51 47.93 5.05
C GLY A 160 50.05 47.03 6.17
N GLN A 161 49.17 46.29 6.85
CA GLN A 161 49.59 45.39 7.92
C GLN A 161 50.14 44.07 7.36
N PRO A 162 51.18 43.50 7.99
CA PRO A 162 51.69 42.19 7.60
C PRO A 162 50.62 41.10 7.79
N PRO A 163 50.70 39.96 7.07
CA PRO A 163 49.69 38.91 7.13
C PRO A 163 49.67 38.11 8.47
N ALA A 164 50.60 38.37 9.38
CA ALA A 164 50.69 37.69 10.68
C ALA A 164 49.44 37.89 11.58
N PRO A 165 48.93 39.13 11.78
CA PRO A 165 47.64 39.36 12.45
C PRO A 165 46.44 38.73 11.73
N ALA A 166 46.46 38.64 10.39
CA ALA A 166 45.38 38.00 9.61
C ALA A 166 45.12 36.56 10.08
N ARG A 167 46.19 35.80 10.38
CA ARG A 167 46.11 34.41 10.83
C ARG A 167 45.29 34.24 12.11
N LYS A 168 45.36 35.22 13.04
CA LYS A 168 44.57 35.17 14.29
C LYS A 168 43.08 35.34 14.02
N TYR A 169 42.70 36.26 13.13
CA TYR A 169 41.30 36.49 12.77
C TYR A 169 40.74 35.36 11.92
N LEU A 170 41.53 34.82 10.98
CA LEU A 170 41.13 33.68 10.16
C LEU A 170 40.93 32.40 11.00
N ALA A 171 41.77 32.18 12.02
CA ALA A 171 41.60 31.04 12.94
C ALA A 171 40.28 31.07 13.73
N LEU A 172 39.73 32.27 14.01
CA LEU A 172 38.43 32.41 14.67
C LEU A 172 37.24 32.02 13.76
N LEU A 173 37.43 32.05 12.45
CA LEU A 173 36.40 31.69 11.46
C LEU A 173 36.40 30.20 11.09
N GLU A 174 37.41 29.45 11.55
CA GLU A 174 37.58 28.01 11.27
C GLU A 174 37.21 27.11 12.47
N GLY A 175 36.75 27.73 13.58
CA GLY A 175 36.38 27.06 14.82
C GLY A 175 35.18 26.11 14.73
#